data_AF-A0A1D3L0F1-F1
#
_entry.id   AF-A0A1D3L0F1-F1
#
_cell.length_a   1.000
_cell.length_b   1.000
_cell.length_c   1.000
_cell.angle_alpha   90.00
_cell.angle_beta   90.00
_cell.angle_gamma   90.00
#
_symmetry.space_group_name_H-M   'P 1'
#
loop_
_entity.id
_entity.type
_entity.pdbx_description
1 polymer ?
#
loop_
_entity_poly.entity_id
_entity_poly.type
_entity_poly.pdbx_seq_one_letter_code
_entity_poly.pdbx_strand_id
1 'polypeptide(L)'
;MNKNRLIKAFIFLVTILMVVGTSAATCNVVVITDPTGTDPNGAAGGSMSWATNMFQSTFILSKEKHFCLLSGGEGESSTRIQAIVASLAKLENGATPSEAASTASSYSGIRLVVGSATQGAAVGGDFNAYLVVVSNNGTITVTHYSGGLAVLPAGSKGAIIHLRNSEGNPQAGTADTVRLQTAENIGKMIRDGYNATYIVGKAMEEVARDSGEKHGGGGVNLVSGVTTGDMFTPENLNETGYSMDEAFYKVCPTCGWRVSYPEADNYQTCPNDGATLQTVYAYDALIDAITVSNSSLSVSTYGTDASGISETTKELVTASVKKNGYDATAIAKTLNSAIDSGTLVGVNYVEPKDINVKPGSRAVGVYYKQLADGRTSPTWNLPVSSSFLNIVGNIQTAIGLILVLLVLFRSTLIKSFLKKR
;
A
#
# COMPACT_ATOMS: atom_id res chain seq x y z
N MET A 1 -34.10 5.67 23.47
CA MET A 1 -33.33 5.88 22.22
C MET A 1 -34.32 6.30 21.13
N ASN A 2 -34.06 7.40 20.41
CA ASN A 2 -35.07 8.05 19.56
C ASN A 2 -35.41 7.17 18.33
N LYS A 3 -36.71 6.92 18.06
CA LYS A 3 -37.19 5.93 17.07
C LYS A 3 -36.60 6.16 15.65
N ASN A 4 -36.38 7.42 15.28
CA ASN A 4 -35.73 7.80 14.02
C ASN A 4 -34.23 7.49 13.95
N ARG A 5 -33.50 7.47 15.09
CA ARG A 5 -32.09 7.03 15.12
C ARG A 5 -31.97 5.52 15.00
N LEU A 6 -32.93 4.78 15.60
CA LEU A 6 -33.05 3.32 15.44
C LEU A 6 -33.35 2.93 14.00
N ILE A 7 -34.29 3.63 13.35
CA ILE A 7 -34.62 3.37 11.93
C ILE A 7 -33.44 3.69 11.02
N LYS A 8 -32.72 4.79 11.25
CA LYS A 8 -31.50 5.11 10.47
C LYS A 8 -30.38 4.10 10.69
N ALA A 9 -30.16 3.65 11.93
CA ALA A 9 -29.18 2.61 12.23
C ALA A 9 -29.58 1.25 11.62
N PHE A 10 -30.88 0.92 11.62
CA PHE A 10 -31.40 -0.30 11.00
C PHE A 10 -31.30 -0.26 9.48
N ILE A 11 -31.64 0.87 8.84
CA ILE A 11 -31.45 1.06 7.40
C ILE A 11 -29.97 0.98 7.04
N PHE A 12 -29.07 1.63 7.80
CA PHE A 12 -27.63 1.54 7.57
C PHE A 12 -27.10 0.10 7.70
N LEU A 13 -27.55 -0.65 8.73
CA LEU A 13 -27.20 -2.05 8.94
C LEU A 13 -27.73 -2.93 7.80
N VAL A 14 -28.97 -2.69 7.36
CA VAL A 14 -29.62 -3.41 6.26
C VAL A 14 -28.97 -3.06 4.90
N THR A 15 -28.51 -1.82 4.71
CA THR A 15 -27.72 -1.42 3.54
C THR A 15 -26.34 -2.09 3.56
N ILE A 16 -25.66 -2.19 4.72
CA ILE A 16 -24.42 -2.97 4.85
C ILE A 16 -24.67 -4.43 4.51
N LEU A 17 -25.73 -5.03 5.06
CA LEU A 17 -26.12 -6.43 4.82
C LEU A 17 -26.50 -6.71 3.37
N MET A 18 -27.15 -5.76 2.67
CA MET A 18 -27.54 -5.90 1.27
C MET A 18 -26.37 -5.73 0.28
N VAL A 19 -25.22 -5.18 0.71
CA VAL A 19 -23.99 -5.09 -0.10
C VAL A 19 -23.07 -6.30 0.15
N VAL A 20 -23.53 -7.27 0.95
CA VAL A 20 -22.83 -8.53 1.20
C VAL A 20 -23.14 -9.57 0.12
N GLY A 21 -22.36 -9.58 -0.96
CA GLY A 21 -22.26 -10.78 -1.80
C GLY A 21 -21.48 -11.91 -1.11
N THR A 22 -21.58 -13.13 -1.64
CA THR A 22 -20.67 -14.23 -1.31
C THR A 22 -19.32 -13.95 -1.97
N SER A 23 -18.45 -13.17 -1.31
CA SER A 23 -17.07 -12.99 -1.79
C SER A 23 -16.21 -14.18 -1.36
N ALA A 24 -15.33 -14.67 -2.24
CA ALA A 24 -14.29 -15.60 -1.85
C ALA A 24 -12.98 -15.11 -2.46
N ALA A 25 -11.98 -14.78 -1.62
CA ALA A 25 -10.60 -14.91 -2.06
C ALA A 25 -10.43 -16.38 -2.48
N THR A 26 -10.11 -16.60 -3.74
CA THR A 26 -10.04 -17.95 -4.33
C THR A 26 -8.63 -18.49 -4.27
N CYS A 27 -7.63 -17.60 -4.22
CA CYS A 27 -6.22 -17.94 -4.09
C CYS A 27 -5.58 -17.21 -2.91
N ASN A 28 -4.87 -17.94 -2.04
CA ASN A 28 -3.97 -17.35 -1.06
C ASN A 28 -2.65 -18.10 -1.04
N VAL A 29 -1.55 -17.36 -0.99
CA VAL A 29 -0.19 -17.91 -0.95
C VAL A 29 0.55 -17.30 0.23
N VAL A 30 1.26 -18.13 0.98
CA VAL A 30 2.31 -17.69 1.92
C VAL A 30 3.55 -18.51 1.62
N VAL A 31 4.70 -17.83 1.48
CA VAL A 31 5.99 -18.44 1.15
C VAL A 31 7.02 -17.99 2.17
N ILE A 32 7.82 -18.93 2.68
CA ILE A 32 8.94 -18.69 3.59
C ILE A 32 10.18 -19.40 3.02
N THR A 33 11.15 -18.62 2.57
CA THR A 33 12.45 -19.08 2.04
C THR A 33 13.57 -18.95 3.07
N ASP A 34 13.45 -17.97 3.98
CA ASP A 34 14.32 -17.79 5.15
C ASP A 34 13.48 -17.65 6.44
N PRO A 35 13.33 -18.73 7.22
CA PRO A 35 12.56 -18.73 8.45
C PRO A 35 13.26 -18.00 9.61
N THR A 36 14.51 -17.54 9.43
CA THR A 36 15.21 -16.73 10.44
C THR A 36 14.76 -15.27 10.42
N GLY A 37 14.18 -14.81 9.31
CA GLY A 37 13.82 -13.41 9.09
C GLY A 37 15.01 -12.48 8.83
N THR A 38 16.19 -13.04 8.50
CA THR A 38 17.40 -12.26 8.22
C THR A 38 17.39 -11.71 6.80
N ASP A 39 16.93 -12.51 5.83
CA ASP A 39 16.68 -12.06 4.46
C ASP A 39 15.44 -11.14 4.45
N PRO A 40 15.58 -9.86 4.06
CA PRO A 40 14.44 -8.94 3.99
C PRO A 40 13.39 -9.36 2.96
N ASN A 41 13.65 -10.34 2.10
CA ASN A 41 12.70 -10.94 1.15
C ASN A 41 12.41 -12.41 1.46
N GLY A 42 12.76 -12.87 2.66
CA GLY A 42 12.70 -14.26 3.09
C GLY A 42 11.30 -14.80 3.38
N ALA A 43 10.30 -13.92 3.50
CA ALA A 43 8.92 -14.32 3.72
C ALA A 43 7.94 -13.33 3.08
N ALA A 44 6.95 -13.86 2.36
CA ALA A 44 5.95 -13.06 1.66
C ALA A 44 4.59 -13.76 1.63
N GLY A 45 3.52 -12.98 1.46
CA GLY A 45 2.17 -13.48 1.30
C GLY A 45 1.43 -12.74 0.20
N GLY A 46 0.38 -13.36 -0.32
CA GLY A 46 -0.37 -12.82 -1.45
C GLY A 46 -1.78 -13.38 -1.56
N SER A 47 -2.68 -12.59 -2.14
CA SER A 47 -4.08 -12.96 -2.36
C SER A 47 -4.53 -12.64 -3.76
N MET A 48 -5.40 -13.49 -4.32
CA MET A 48 -6.21 -13.17 -5.49
C MET A 48 -7.67 -13.56 -5.24
N SER A 49 -8.56 -12.91 -5.96
CA SER A 49 -10.01 -13.03 -5.77
C SER A 49 -10.70 -13.09 -7.13
N TRP A 50 -11.75 -13.88 -7.22
CA TRP A 50 -12.65 -13.84 -8.37
C TRP A 50 -13.78 -12.82 -8.20
N ALA A 51 -14.21 -12.59 -6.96
CA ALA A 51 -15.43 -11.86 -6.68
C ALA A 51 -15.36 -10.39 -7.08
N THR A 52 -16.45 -9.90 -7.65
CA THR A 52 -16.72 -8.47 -7.89
C THR A 52 -16.74 -7.65 -6.60
N ASN A 53 -16.80 -8.25 -5.41
CA ASN A 53 -16.59 -7.49 -4.16
C ASN A 53 -15.24 -7.84 -3.55
N MET A 54 -14.17 -7.34 -4.18
CA MET A 54 -12.80 -7.60 -3.74
C MET A 54 -12.53 -7.05 -2.33
N PHE A 55 -13.23 -5.98 -1.92
CA PHE A 55 -13.13 -5.41 -0.57
C PHE A 55 -13.54 -6.38 0.55
N GLN A 56 -14.22 -7.48 0.24
CA GLN A 56 -14.58 -8.52 1.21
C GLN A 56 -13.53 -9.63 1.33
N SER A 57 -12.53 -9.66 0.45
CA SER A 57 -11.32 -10.46 0.64
C SER A 57 -10.40 -9.68 1.58
N THR A 58 -10.27 -10.14 2.82
CA THR A 58 -9.52 -9.40 3.84
C THR A 58 -8.06 -9.79 3.83
N PHE A 59 -7.19 -8.81 3.59
CA PHE A 59 -5.74 -8.93 3.71
C PHE A 59 -5.24 -7.95 4.76
N ILE A 60 -4.85 -8.46 5.93
CA ILE A 60 -4.39 -7.63 7.06
C ILE A 60 -2.92 -7.92 7.32
N LEU A 61 -2.14 -6.86 7.45
CA LEU A 61 -0.72 -6.90 7.80
C LEU A 61 -0.51 -6.18 9.12
N SER A 62 0.16 -6.83 10.06
CA SER A 62 0.79 -6.13 11.18
C SER A 62 2.26 -5.87 10.87
N LYS A 63 2.61 -4.60 10.62
CA LYS A 63 4.01 -4.18 10.44
C LYS A 63 4.82 -4.26 11.73
N GLU A 64 4.16 -4.21 12.89
CA GLU A 64 4.81 -4.29 14.20
C GLU A 64 5.08 -5.73 14.60
N LYS A 65 4.10 -6.62 14.40
CA LYS A 65 4.17 -8.03 14.81
C LYS A 65 4.59 -8.98 13.68
N HIS A 66 4.82 -8.46 12.47
CA HIS A 66 5.31 -9.18 11.31
C HIS A 66 4.47 -10.43 10.95
N PHE A 67 3.14 -10.26 10.96
CA PHE A 67 2.21 -11.28 10.48
C PHE A 67 1.30 -10.73 9.38
N CYS A 68 0.82 -11.63 8.52
CA CYS A 68 -0.35 -11.39 7.70
C CYS A 68 -1.49 -12.35 8.06
N LEU A 69 -2.71 -11.88 7.86
CA LEU A 69 -3.94 -12.65 7.91
C LEU A 69 -4.66 -12.45 6.57
N LEU A 70 -4.83 -13.55 5.84
CA LEU A 70 -5.64 -13.61 4.63
C LEU A 70 -6.92 -14.37 4.95
N SER A 71 -8.08 -13.78 4.65
CA SER A 71 -9.37 -14.43 4.85
C SER A 71 -10.11 -14.62 3.53
N GLY A 72 -10.79 -15.76 3.43
CA GLY A 72 -11.71 -16.10 2.35
C GLY A 72 -12.67 -17.19 2.79
N GLY A 73 -13.32 -17.83 1.83
CA GLY A 73 -14.30 -18.90 2.07
C GLY A 73 -15.71 -18.54 1.60
N GLU A 74 -16.57 -19.54 1.59
CA GLU A 74 -17.95 -19.46 1.09
C GLU A 74 -18.95 -19.04 2.17
N GLY A 75 -18.49 -18.82 3.41
CA GLY A 75 -19.32 -18.39 4.53
C GLY A 75 -19.73 -16.91 4.48
N GLU A 76 -20.82 -16.61 5.20
CA GLU A 76 -21.41 -15.29 5.38
C GLU A 76 -20.38 -14.24 5.83
N SER A 77 -20.46 -13.01 5.33
CA SER A 77 -19.47 -11.96 5.65
C SER A 77 -19.42 -11.60 7.13
N SER A 78 -20.56 -11.63 7.82
CA SER A 78 -20.62 -11.34 9.26
C SER A 78 -19.82 -12.35 10.07
N THR A 79 -19.97 -13.63 9.73
CA THR A 79 -19.23 -14.77 10.29
C THR A 79 -17.73 -14.65 9.97
N ARG A 80 -17.38 -14.21 8.76
CA ARG A 80 -16.00 -13.96 8.36
C ARG A 80 -15.32 -12.85 9.17
N ILE A 81 -16.00 -11.71 9.32
CA ILE A 81 -15.48 -10.58 10.12
C ILE A 81 -15.26 -11.03 11.56
N GLN A 82 -16.18 -11.81 12.14
CA GLN A 82 -16.00 -12.38 13.48
C GLN A 82 -14.76 -13.28 13.57
N ALA A 83 -14.57 -14.17 12.58
CA ALA A 83 -13.39 -15.04 12.52
C ALA A 83 -12.09 -14.24 12.43
N ILE A 84 -12.07 -13.19 11.60
CA ILE A 84 -10.93 -12.28 11.44
C ILE A 84 -10.62 -11.58 12.78
N VAL A 85 -11.62 -10.95 13.40
CA VAL A 85 -11.44 -10.23 14.67
C VAL A 85 -10.94 -11.16 15.77
N ALA A 86 -11.50 -12.37 15.87
CA ALA A 86 -11.07 -13.37 16.84
C ALA A 86 -9.63 -13.84 16.59
N SER A 87 -9.25 -14.03 15.33
CA SER A 87 -7.88 -14.40 14.95
C SER A 87 -6.87 -13.28 15.24
N LEU A 88 -7.22 -12.03 14.91
CA LEU A 88 -6.38 -10.86 15.21
C LEU A 88 -6.20 -10.67 16.72
N ALA A 89 -7.27 -10.82 17.50
CA ALA A 89 -7.17 -10.74 18.96
C ALA A 89 -6.19 -11.78 19.53
N LYS A 90 -6.14 -12.99 18.96
CA LYS A 90 -5.13 -13.99 19.35
C LYS A 90 -3.71 -13.56 18.94
N LEU A 91 -3.52 -13.08 17.71
CA LEU A 91 -2.21 -12.65 17.21
C LEU A 91 -1.64 -11.47 18.00
N GLU A 92 -2.48 -10.49 18.35
CA GLU A 92 -2.09 -9.36 19.21
C GLU A 92 -1.64 -9.81 20.61
N ASN A 93 -2.20 -10.92 21.10
CA ASN A 93 -1.80 -11.55 22.36
C ASN A 93 -0.66 -12.58 22.21
N GLY A 94 0.05 -12.59 21.07
CA GLY A 94 1.24 -13.41 20.86
C GLY A 94 0.99 -14.86 20.46
N ALA A 95 -0.23 -15.19 20.01
CA ALA A 95 -0.52 -16.52 19.48
C ALA A 95 0.27 -16.82 18.19
N THR A 96 0.57 -18.09 17.98
CA THR A 96 1.20 -18.60 16.76
C THR A 96 0.26 -18.55 15.55
N PRO A 97 0.80 -18.61 14.31
CA PRO A 97 -0.02 -18.72 13.10
C PRO A 97 -1.04 -19.86 13.15
N SER A 98 -0.68 -21.03 13.70
CA SER A 98 -1.60 -22.17 13.84
C SER A 98 -2.75 -21.91 14.81
N GLU A 99 -2.47 -21.30 15.96
CA GLU A 99 -3.50 -20.96 16.96
C GLU A 99 -4.46 -19.89 16.46
N ALA A 100 -3.95 -18.95 15.65
CA ALA A 100 -4.75 -17.93 14.99
C ALA A 100 -5.62 -18.54 13.88
N ALA A 101 -5.03 -19.28 12.93
CA ALA A 101 -5.72 -19.88 11.79
C ALA A 101 -6.80 -20.90 12.21
N SER A 102 -6.55 -21.69 13.27
CA SER A 102 -7.53 -22.64 13.83
C SER A 102 -8.83 -22.01 14.31
N THR A 103 -8.85 -20.68 14.53
CA THR A 103 -10.07 -19.93 14.85
C THR A 103 -11.14 -20.10 13.77
N ALA A 104 -10.74 -20.26 12.50
CA ALA A 104 -11.63 -20.45 11.38
C ALA A 104 -12.55 -21.68 11.55
N SER A 105 -12.09 -22.73 12.23
CA SER A 105 -12.87 -23.96 12.44
C SER A 105 -14.15 -23.74 13.27
N SER A 106 -14.25 -22.64 14.01
CA SER A 106 -15.46 -22.26 14.75
C SER A 106 -16.50 -21.56 13.87
N TYR A 107 -16.19 -21.34 12.58
CA TYR A 107 -16.98 -20.51 11.66
C TYR A 107 -17.21 -21.28 10.35
N SER A 108 -18.45 -21.70 10.11
CA SER A 108 -18.80 -22.50 8.94
C SER A 108 -18.44 -21.80 7.64
N GLY A 109 -17.78 -22.51 6.72
CA GLY A 109 -17.39 -22.01 5.40
C GLY A 109 -16.30 -20.93 5.41
N ILE A 110 -15.66 -20.66 6.55
CA ILE A 110 -14.60 -19.65 6.65
C ILE A 110 -13.22 -20.30 6.56
N ARG A 111 -12.32 -19.63 5.83
CA ARG A 111 -10.89 -19.90 5.80
C ARG A 111 -10.10 -18.73 6.38
N LEU A 112 -9.08 -19.06 7.16
CA LEU A 112 -8.03 -18.10 7.53
C LEU A 112 -6.67 -18.70 7.18
N VAL A 113 -5.87 -17.94 6.44
CA VAL A 113 -4.45 -18.21 6.22
C VAL A 113 -3.66 -17.18 7.01
N VAL A 114 -2.73 -17.63 7.85
CA VAL A 114 -1.88 -16.78 8.67
C VAL A 114 -0.44 -17.08 8.33
N GLY A 115 0.33 -16.03 8.04
CA GLY A 115 1.77 -16.13 7.78
C GLY A 115 2.55 -15.22 8.71
N SER A 116 3.71 -15.66 9.16
CA SER A 116 4.67 -14.85 9.90
C SER A 116 6.07 -15.10 9.35
N ALA A 117 6.91 -14.05 9.38
CA ALA A 117 8.29 -14.16 8.92
C ALA A 117 9.10 -15.25 9.64
N THR A 118 8.87 -15.45 10.94
CA THR A 118 9.68 -16.35 11.79
C THR A 118 8.87 -17.45 12.47
N GLN A 119 7.56 -17.26 12.63
CA GLN A 119 6.70 -18.21 13.35
C GLN A 119 6.03 -19.26 12.44
N GLY A 120 6.36 -19.26 11.15
CA GLY A 120 5.80 -20.19 10.17
C GLY A 120 4.49 -19.68 9.58
N ALA A 121 3.68 -20.59 9.07
CA ALA A 121 2.39 -20.28 8.44
C ALA A 121 1.36 -21.37 8.73
N ALA A 122 0.08 -21.03 8.65
CA ALA A 122 -1.00 -22.01 8.78
C ALA A 122 -2.21 -21.61 7.95
N VAL A 123 -2.99 -22.60 7.54
CA VAL A 123 -4.33 -22.41 7.00
C VAL A 123 -5.32 -23.26 7.80
N GLY A 124 -6.43 -22.65 8.22
CA GLY A 124 -7.47 -23.29 9.01
C GLY A 124 -8.87 -23.07 8.46
N GLY A 125 -9.79 -23.93 8.87
CA GLY A 125 -11.21 -23.87 8.51
C GLY A 125 -11.54 -24.61 7.23
N ASP A 126 -12.29 -23.98 6.34
CA ASP A 126 -12.76 -24.55 5.08
C ASP A 126 -11.84 -24.16 3.90
N PHE A 127 -10.94 -25.06 3.50
CA PHE A 127 -9.95 -24.78 2.46
C PHE A 127 -9.60 -26.00 1.62
N ASN A 128 -8.98 -25.78 0.47
CA ASN A 128 -8.20 -26.77 -0.26
C ASN A 128 -6.81 -26.20 -0.53
N ALA A 129 -5.77 -26.82 0.03
CA ALA A 129 -4.41 -26.28 0.00
C ALA A 129 -3.37 -27.37 -0.19
N TYR A 130 -2.22 -26.99 -0.75
CA TYR A 130 -0.99 -27.76 -0.62
C TYR A 130 -0.06 -27.09 0.38
N LEU A 131 0.46 -27.89 1.31
CA LEU A 131 1.59 -27.54 2.16
C LEU A 131 2.86 -28.03 1.47
N VAL A 132 3.77 -27.10 1.20
CA VAL A 132 5.09 -27.37 0.64
C VAL A 132 6.11 -27.24 1.75
N VAL A 133 6.96 -28.24 1.94
CA VAL A 133 8.09 -28.19 2.86
C VAL A 133 9.35 -28.52 2.10
N VAL A 134 10.38 -27.68 2.23
CA VAL A 134 11.70 -27.89 1.62
C VAL A 134 12.72 -28.10 2.72
N SER A 135 13.27 -29.30 2.81
CA SER A 135 14.29 -29.62 3.81
C SER A 135 15.68 -29.12 3.38
N ASN A 136 16.59 -29.03 4.34
CA ASN A 136 17.96 -28.50 4.12
C ASN A 136 18.79 -29.30 3.10
N ASN A 137 18.44 -30.57 2.86
CA ASN A 137 19.06 -31.41 1.82
C ASN A 137 18.43 -31.23 0.42
N GLY A 138 17.48 -30.30 0.27
CA GLY A 138 16.81 -29.99 -0.99
C GLY A 138 15.64 -30.90 -1.36
N THR A 139 15.23 -31.84 -0.49
CA THR A 139 14.01 -32.62 -0.70
C THR A 139 12.78 -31.72 -0.59
N ILE A 140 11.87 -31.83 -1.55
CA ILE A 140 10.61 -31.11 -1.60
C ILE A 140 9.49 -32.10 -1.27
N THR A 141 8.70 -31.78 -0.24
CA THR A 141 7.49 -32.54 0.12
C THR A 141 6.28 -31.67 -0.15
N VAL A 142 5.34 -32.17 -0.94
CA VAL A 142 4.08 -31.49 -1.27
C VAL A 142 2.93 -32.34 -0.75
N THR A 143 2.19 -31.83 0.22
CA THR A 143 1.11 -32.56 0.90
C THR A 143 -0.21 -31.84 0.71
N HIS A 144 -1.23 -32.55 0.20
CA HIS A 144 -2.58 -32.00 0.05
C HIS A 144 -3.32 -31.99 1.39
N TYR A 145 -4.05 -30.91 1.64
CA TYR A 145 -4.97 -30.77 2.76
C TYR A 145 -6.30 -30.18 2.27
N SER A 146 -7.40 -30.76 2.74
CA SER A 146 -8.75 -30.28 2.50
C SER A 146 -9.46 -30.11 3.84
N GLY A 147 -9.66 -28.86 4.24
CA GLY A 147 -10.25 -28.48 5.52
C GLY A 147 -9.39 -28.79 6.75
N GLY A 148 -9.87 -28.35 7.91
CA GLY A 148 -9.21 -28.59 9.20
C GLY A 148 -8.11 -27.58 9.49
N LEU A 149 -6.86 -28.05 9.64
CA LEU A 149 -5.69 -27.22 9.90
C LEU A 149 -4.46 -27.82 9.21
N ALA A 150 -3.78 -27.02 8.39
CA ALA A 150 -2.46 -27.33 7.85
C ALA A 150 -1.45 -26.31 8.36
N VAL A 151 -0.26 -26.78 8.76
CA VAL A 151 0.75 -25.96 9.46
C VAL A 151 2.12 -26.15 8.83
N LEU A 152 2.73 -25.04 8.42
CA LEU A 152 4.16 -24.91 8.19
C LEU A 152 4.79 -24.46 9.52
N PRO A 153 5.51 -25.34 10.25
CA PRO A 153 6.01 -24.99 11.57
C PRO A 153 7.11 -23.92 11.51
N ALA A 154 7.28 -23.20 12.62
CA ALA A 154 8.36 -22.24 12.79
C ALA A 154 9.74 -22.89 12.48
N GLY A 155 10.65 -22.12 11.89
CA GLY A 155 11.97 -22.61 11.50
C GLY A 155 12.00 -23.42 10.19
N SER A 156 10.87 -23.64 9.51
CA SER A 156 10.82 -24.40 8.26
C SER A 156 10.76 -23.52 7.01
N LYS A 157 11.44 -23.95 5.95
CA LYS A 157 11.27 -23.40 4.59
C LYS A 157 10.09 -24.10 3.93
N GLY A 158 9.23 -23.34 3.28
CA GLY A 158 8.04 -23.91 2.69
C GLY A 158 7.02 -22.87 2.26
N ALA A 159 5.85 -23.37 1.90
CA ALA A 159 4.74 -22.54 1.49
C ALA A 159 3.39 -23.20 1.78
N ILE A 160 2.35 -22.38 1.81
CA ILE A 160 0.96 -22.83 1.75
C ILE A 160 0.35 -22.13 0.54
N ILE A 161 -0.17 -22.92 -0.41
CA ILE A 161 -0.95 -22.44 -1.55
C ILE A 161 -2.36 -23.00 -1.46
N HIS A 162 -3.30 -22.10 -1.21
CA HIS A 162 -4.73 -22.37 -1.31
C HIS A 162 -5.24 -21.91 -2.67
N LEU A 163 -6.06 -22.75 -3.32
CA LEU A 163 -6.78 -22.40 -4.54
C LEU A 163 -8.10 -23.17 -4.61
N ARG A 164 -9.19 -22.53 -5.03
CA ARG A 164 -10.47 -23.16 -5.38
C ARG A 164 -10.97 -22.70 -6.75
N ASN A 165 -11.83 -23.51 -7.36
CA ASN A 165 -12.53 -23.10 -8.57
C ASN A 165 -13.55 -22.00 -8.22
N SER A 166 -13.53 -20.90 -8.95
CA SER A 166 -14.61 -19.93 -8.99
C SER A 166 -15.59 -20.17 -10.15
N GLU A 167 -16.67 -19.41 -10.18
CA GLU A 167 -17.63 -19.43 -11.28
C GLU A 167 -16.97 -18.96 -12.59
N GLY A 168 -16.85 -19.86 -13.57
CA GLY A 168 -16.11 -19.58 -14.81
C GLY A 168 -14.68 -20.12 -14.84
N ASN A 169 -14.22 -20.75 -13.74
CA ASN A 169 -13.01 -21.57 -13.68
C ASN A 169 -13.37 -23.05 -13.94
N PRO A 170 -12.60 -23.80 -14.75
CA PRO A 170 -11.36 -23.35 -15.41
C PRO A 170 -11.58 -22.70 -16.77
N GLN A 171 -10.87 -21.59 -16.98
CA GLN A 171 -10.66 -21.05 -18.33
C GLN A 171 -9.59 -21.84 -19.10
N ALA A 172 -8.63 -22.46 -18.41
CA ALA A 172 -7.56 -23.27 -19.03
C ALA A 172 -7.23 -24.58 -18.26
N GLY A 173 -7.23 -24.58 -16.92
CA GLY A 173 -6.96 -25.76 -16.08
C GLY A 173 -7.63 -25.68 -14.70
N THR A 174 -8.06 -26.83 -14.15
CA THR A 174 -8.81 -26.88 -12.87
C THR A 174 -7.97 -26.36 -11.71
N ALA A 175 -8.62 -25.76 -10.71
CA ALA A 175 -7.94 -25.33 -9.49
C ALA A 175 -7.15 -26.45 -8.82
N ASP A 176 -7.56 -27.72 -8.91
CA ASP A 176 -6.79 -28.81 -8.32
C ASP A 176 -5.47 -29.06 -9.05
N THR A 177 -5.49 -29.08 -10.39
CA THR A 177 -4.28 -29.26 -11.21
C THR A 177 -3.34 -28.07 -11.06
N VAL A 178 -3.86 -26.84 -11.19
CA VAL A 178 -3.05 -25.62 -11.09
C VAL A 178 -2.47 -25.49 -9.68
N ARG A 179 -3.24 -25.76 -8.63
CA ARG A 179 -2.74 -25.70 -7.24
C ARG A 179 -1.59 -26.67 -6.99
N LEU A 180 -1.66 -27.89 -7.54
CA LEU A 180 -0.57 -28.87 -7.42
C LEU A 180 0.67 -28.40 -8.19
N GLN A 181 0.51 -28.01 -9.45
CA GLN A 181 1.61 -27.53 -10.29
C GLN A 181 2.31 -26.31 -9.65
N THR A 182 1.52 -25.36 -9.16
CA THR A 182 2.05 -24.15 -8.50
C THR A 182 2.75 -24.53 -7.20
N ALA A 183 2.24 -25.48 -6.42
CA ALA A 183 2.90 -25.98 -5.22
C ALA A 183 4.28 -26.61 -5.53
N GLU A 184 4.36 -27.44 -6.58
CA GLU A 184 5.62 -28.04 -7.02
C GLU A 184 6.62 -26.99 -7.50
N ASN A 185 6.17 -25.98 -8.24
CA ASN A 185 7.01 -24.90 -8.75
C ASN A 185 7.50 -23.99 -7.63
N ILE A 186 6.65 -23.67 -6.65
CA ILE A 186 7.06 -23.01 -5.41
C ILE A 186 8.17 -23.81 -4.72
N GLY A 187 7.97 -25.13 -4.53
CA GLY A 187 8.98 -25.99 -3.90
C GLY A 187 10.33 -25.98 -4.61
N LYS A 188 10.33 -26.03 -5.96
CA LYS A 188 11.55 -25.93 -6.78
C LYS A 188 12.24 -24.58 -6.58
N MET A 189 11.49 -23.47 -6.64
CA MET A 189 12.05 -22.13 -6.44
C MET A 189 12.61 -21.92 -5.02
N ILE A 190 11.96 -22.45 -3.98
CA ILE A 190 12.49 -22.40 -2.60
C ILE A 190 13.81 -23.18 -2.50
N ARG A 191 13.87 -24.40 -3.08
CA ARG A 191 15.08 -25.22 -3.12
C ARG A 191 16.22 -24.50 -3.86
N ASP A 192 15.89 -23.84 -4.95
CA ASP A 192 16.84 -23.17 -5.84
C ASP A 192 17.27 -21.77 -5.34
N GLY A 193 16.74 -21.33 -4.20
CA GLY A 193 17.20 -20.13 -3.49
C GLY A 193 16.59 -18.81 -3.99
N TYR A 194 15.44 -18.86 -4.66
CA TYR A 194 14.71 -17.65 -5.03
C TYR A 194 14.10 -16.98 -3.79
N ASN A 195 13.99 -15.65 -3.82
CA ASN A 195 13.37 -14.88 -2.73
C ASN A 195 11.86 -15.13 -2.66
N ALA A 196 11.27 -15.11 -1.46
CA ALA A 196 9.84 -15.37 -1.28
C ALA A 196 8.94 -14.38 -2.04
N THR A 197 9.36 -13.12 -2.16
CA THR A 197 8.62 -12.08 -2.90
C THR A 197 8.49 -12.40 -4.40
N TYR A 198 9.57 -12.92 -5.00
CA TYR A 198 9.58 -13.39 -6.38
C TYR A 198 8.66 -14.60 -6.56
N ILE A 199 8.78 -15.58 -5.65
CA ILE A 199 7.99 -16.81 -5.68
C ILE A 199 6.49 -16.52 -5.58
N VAL A 200 6.07 -15.59 -4.71
CA VAL A 200 4.67 -15.16 -4.59
C VAL A 200 4.15 -14.58 -5.92
N GLY A 201 4.92 -13.71 -6.57
CA GLY A 201 4.52 -13.14 -7.86
C GLY A 201 4.42 -14.18 -8.99
N LYS A 202 5.39 -15.10 -9.07
CA LYS A 202 5.34 -16.21 -10.05
C LYS A 202 4.19 -17.18 -9.79
N ALA A 203 3.86 -17.43 -8.52
CA ALA A 203 2.69 -18.23 -8.17
C ALA A 203 1.39 -17.54 -8.59
N MET A 204 1.29 -16.22 -8.46
CA MET A 204 0.14 -15.47 -8.94
C MET A 204 0.03 -15.43 -10.46
N GLU A 205 1.15 -15.27 -11.17
CA GLU A 205 1.18 -15.36 -12.63
C GLU A 205 0.67 -16.71 -13.12
N GLU A 206 1.17 -17.81 -12.56
CA GLU A 206 0.77 -19.16 -12.93
C GLU A 206 -0.72 -19.38 -12.66
N VAL A 207 -1.21 -18.99 -11.48
CA VAL A 207 -2.62 -19.12 -11.13
C VAL A 207 -3.50 -18.24 -12.04
N ALA A 208 -3.11 -17.00 -12.32
CA ALA A 208 -3.88 -16.10 -13.17
C ALA A 208 -4.01 -16.62 -14.60
N ARG A 209 -2.90 -17.12 -15.18
CA ARG A 209 -2.86 -17.64 -16.56
C ARG A 209 -3.53 -19.02 -16.69
N ASP A 210 -3.30 -19.92 -15.74
CA ASP A 210 -3.63 -21.33 -15.93
C ASP A 210 -4.99 -21.69 -15.31
N SER A 211 -5.49 -20.96 -14.31
CA SER A 211 -6.80 -21.23 -13.70
C SER A 211 -7.89 -20.22 -14.08
N GLY A 212 -7.50 -19.01 -14.48
CA GLY A 212 -8.40 -17.88 -14.65
C GLY A 212 -8.72 -17.12 -13.36
N GLU A 213 -8.19 -17.54 -12.20
CA GLU A 213 -8.25 -16.78 -10.94
C GLU A 213 -7.30 -15.59 -10.98
N LYS A 214 -7.67 -14.55 -11.72
CA LYS A 214 -6.72 -13.54 -12.17
C LYS A 214 -6.82 -12.18 -11.51
N HIS A 215 -7.85 -11.85 -10.74
CA HIS A 215 -7.94 -10.50 -10.16
C HIS A 215 -7.12 -10.39 -8.86
N GLY A 216 -6.16 -9.46 -8.85
CA GLY A 216 -5.18 -9.30 -7.79
C GLY A 216 -5.77 -8.71 -6.52
N GLY A 217 -5.60 -9.40 -5.39
CA GLY A 217 -5.93 -8.90 -4.05
C GLY A 217 -4.76 -8.26 -3.31
N GLY A 218 -3.56 -8.24 -3.94
CA GLY A 218 -2.35 -7.64 -3.40
C GLY A 218 -1.33 -8.63 -2.80
N GLY A 219 -0.17 -8.10 -2.48
CA GLY A 219 0.97 -8.84 -1.94
C GLY A 219 1.63 -8.11 -0.78
N VAL A 220 2.31 -8.88 0.08
CA VAL A 220 3.05 -8.35 1.22
C VAL A 220 4.37 -9.06 1.41
N ASN A 221 5.38 -8.30 1.81
CA ASN A 221 6.61 -8.81 2.37
C ASN A 221 6.48 -8.82 3.90
N LEU A 222 6.52 -10.02 4.49
CA LEU A 222 6.27 -10.24 5.91
C LEU A 222 7.45 -9.77 6.78
N VAL A 223 8.66 -9.75 6.23
CA VAL A 223 9.86 -9.33 6.94
C VAL A 223 9.91 -7.80 7.03
N SER A 224 9.73 -7.11 5.90
CA SER A 224 9.86 -5.64 5.84
C SER A 224 8.55 -4.87 6.05
N GLY A 225 7.41 -5.54 5.91
CA GLY A 225 6.09 -4.90 5.93
C GLY A 225 5.79 -4.04 4.71
N VAL A 226 6.57 -4.16 3.63
CA VAL A 226 6.26 -3.55 2.33
C VAL A 226 5.10 -4.29 1.69
N THR A 227 4.16 -3.55 1.12
CA THR A 227 2.92 -4.07 0.53
C THR A 227 2.63 -3.35 -0.78
N THR A 228 1.87 -4.01 -1.65
CA THR A 228 1.28 -3.41 -2.85
C THR A 228 0.25 -2.33 -2.51
N GLY A 229 -0.24 -2.25 -1.27
CA GLY A 229 -1.30 -1.31 -0.92
C GLY A 229 -2.55 -1.55 -1.75
N ASP A 230 -3.07 -0.49 -2.36
CA ASP A 230 -4.25 -0.46 -3.22
C ASP A 230 -3.95 -0.65 -4.72
N MET A 231 -2.71 -0.98 -5.10
CA MET A 231 -2.27 -1.07 -6.52
C MET A 231 -3.20 -1.86 -7.46
N PHE A 232 -3.87 -2.91 -6.98
CA PHE A 232 -4.73 -3.78 -7.78
C PHE A 232 -6.20 -3.68 -7.37
N THR A 233 -6.51 -2.78 -6.43
CA THR A 233 -7.87 -2.58 -5.91
C THR A 233 -8.64 -1.67 -6.86
N PRO A 234 -9.90 -2.02 -7.20
CA PRO A 234 -10.72 -1.16 -8.05
C PRO A 234 -11.14 0.11 -7.30
N GLU A 235 -11.42 1.16 -8.06
CA GLU A 235 -11.84 2.45 -7.49
C GLU A 235 -13.24 2.38 -6.85
N ASN A 236 -14.13 1.55 -7.40
CA ASN A 236 -15.51 1.44 -6.94
C ASN A 236 -15.78 0.13 -6.18
N LEU A 237 -16.73 0.20 -5.24
CA LEU A 237 -17.29 -0.99 -4.59
C LEU A 237 -18.02 -1.86 -5.61
N ASN A 238 -17.93 -3.18 -5.43
CA ASN A 238 -18.56 -4.19 -6.30
C ASN A 238 -17.94 -4.30 -7.71
N GLU A 239 -16.69 -3.89 -7.89
CA GLU A 239 -15.85 -4.23 -9.05
C GLU A 239 -14.76 -5.27 -8.75
N THR A 240 -14.31 -5.98 -9.77
CA THR A 240 -13.16 -6.89 -9.69
C THR A 240 -11.85 -6.10 -9.62
N GLY A 241 -10.82 -6.67 -8.97
CA GLY A 241 -9.47 -6.10 -9.02
C GLY A 241 -8.83 -6.15 -10.39
N TYR A 242 -7.65 -5.55 -10.50
CA TYR A 242 -6.86 -5.56 -11.72
C TYR A 242 -6.44 -7.00 -12.09
N SER A 243 -6.47 -7.34 -13.39
CA SER A 243 -6.10 -8.67 -13.86
C SER A 243 -4.57 -8.86 -13.80
N MET A 244 -4.12 -9.84 -13.03
CA MET A 244 -2.70 -10.08 -12.76
C MET A 244 -1.92 -10.50 -14.00
N ASP A 245 -2.59 -11.10 -15.00
CA ASP A 245 -2.04 -11.49 -16.29
C ASP A 245 -2.04 -10.36 -17.34
N GLU A 246 -2.50 -9.16 -17.00
CA GLU A 246 -2.52 -7.99 -17.89
C GLU A 246 -1.32 -7.06 -17.70
N ALA A 247 -1.05 -6.25 -18.74
CA ALA A 247 0.03 -5.28 -18.78
C ALA A 247 -0.30 -4.06 -17.92
N PHE A 248 0.51 -3.77 -16.90
CA PHE A 248 0.21 -2.77 -15.87
C PHE A 248 0.82 -1.39 -16.16
N TYR A 249 2.08 -1.34 -16.60
CA TYR A 249 2.72 -0.12 -17.07
C TYR A 249 3.84 -0.40 -18.07
N LYS A 250 4.31 0.65 -18.75
CA LYS A 250 5.55 0.66 -19.53
C LYS A 250 6.62 1.45 -18.79
N VAL A 251 7.86 0.98 -18.83
CA VAL A 251 9.01 1.63 -18.19
C VAL A 251 10.21 1.72 -19.12
N CYS A 252 10.93 2.83 -19.06
CA CYS A 252 12.21 2.98 -19.73
C CYS A 252 13.30 2.27 -18.92
N PRO A 253 14.00 1.28 -19.50
CA PRO A 253 15.07 0.57 -18.79
C PRO A 253 16.29 1.47 -18.51
N THR A 254 16.43 2.59 -19.23
CA THR A 254 17.59 3.48 -19.14
C THR A 254 17.41 4.58 -18.10
N CYS A 255 16.32 5.35 -18.16
CA CYS A 255 16.09 6.50 -17.26
C CYS A 255 14.99 6.29 -16.22
N GLY A 256 14.26 5.18 -16.26
CA GLY A 256 13.21 4.86 -15.29
C GLY A 256 11.89 5.64 -15.46
N TRP A 257 11.75 6.44 -16.53
CA TRP A 257 10.45 7.05 -16.87
C TRP A 257 9.40 5.96 -17.09
N ARG A 258 8.20 6.16 -16.56
CA ARG A 258 7.13 5.17 -16.58
C ARG A 258 5.79 5.81 -16.93
N VAL A 259 4.92 5.01 -17.55
CA VAL A 259 3.53 5.38 -17.87
C VAL A 259 2.63 4.16 -17.70
N SER A 260 1.52 4.32 -16.99
CA SER A 260 0.56 3.25 -16.73
C SER A 260 -0.47 3.12 -17.85
N TYR A 261 -1.06 1.93 -18.01
CA TYR A 261 -2.19 1.76 -18.92
C TYR A 261 -3.44 2.49 -18.39
N PRO A 262 -4.34 2.97 -19.28
CA PRO A 262 -4.32 2.80 -20.74
C PRO A 262 -3.39 3.77 -21.48
N GLU A 263 -2.94 4.85 -20.84
CA GLU A 263 -2.12 5.89 -21.49
C GLU A 263 -0.80 5.34 -22.08
N ALA A 264 -0.27 4.25 -21.50
CA ALA A 264 0.88 3.54 -22.01
C ALA A 264 0.75 3.07 -23.47
N ASP A 265 -0.46 2.89 -24.00
CA ASP A 265 -0.66 2.52 -25.41
C ASP A 265 -0.13 3.58 -26.39
N ASN A 266 -0.14 4.85 -25.97
CA ASN A 266 0.36 5.97 -26.77
C ASN A 266 1.89 6.04 -26.87
N TYR A 267 2.62 5.23 -26.08
CA TYR A 267 4.08 5.31 -25.97
C TYR A 267 4.75 3.99 -26.38
N GLN A 268 5.65 4.05 -27.37
CA GLN A 268 6.52 2.93 -27.76
C GLN A 268 7.97 3.19 -27.35
N THR A 269 8.36 4.46 -27.31
CA THR A 269 9.68 4.92 -26.91
C THR A 269 9.57 5.94 -25.79
N CYS A 270 10.59 6.00 -24.94
CA CYS A 270 10.70 6.95 -23.86
C CYS A 270 10.79 8.39 -24.42
N PRO A 271 9.98 9.34 -23.93
CA PRO A 271 10.03 10.72 -24.40
C PRO A 271 11.32 11.45 -23.99
N ASN A 272 12.05 10.95 -23.00
CA ASN A 272 13.24 11.61 -22.45
C ASN A 272 14.53 11.23 -23.18
N ASP A 273 14.65 9.97 -23.62
CA ASP A 273 15.91 9.42 -24.17
C ASP A 273 15.72 8.57 -25.44
N GLY A 274 14.49 8.41 -25.92
CA GLY A 274 14.17 7.65 -27.13
C GLY A 274 14.32 6.13 -27.01
N ALA A 275 14.65 5.59 -25.83
CA ALA A 275 14.80 4.15 -25.63
C ALA A 275 13.45 3.42 -25.76
N THR A 276 13.47 2.19 -26.28
CA THR A 276 12.26 1.34 -26.33
C THR A 276 11.76 1.04 -24.93
N LEU A 277 10.46 1.23 -24.70
CA LEU A 277 9.85 0.97 -23.41
C LEU A 277 9.61 -0.53 -23.21
N GLN A 278 9.88 -1.02 -22.01
CA GLN A 278 9.55 -2.38 -21.61
C GLN A 278 8.16 -2.42 -21.00
N THR A 279 7.34 -3.39 -21.40
CA THR A 279 6.04 -3.66 -20.78
C THR A 279 6.25 -4.48 -19.51
N VAL A 280 5.64 -4.03 -18.42
CA VAL A 280 5.63 -4.71 -17.12
C VAL A 280 4.20 -5.19 -16.85
N TYR A 281 4.07 -6.49 -16.59
CA TYR A 281 2.78 -7.11 -16.24
C TYR A 281 2.46 -6.92 -14.76
N ALA A 282 1.19 -7.03 -14.38
CA ALA A 282 0.76 -6.80 -13.00
C ALA A 282 1.44 -7.75 -11.98
N TYR A 283 1.71 -9.01 -12.34
CA TYR A 283 2.50 -9.91 -11.49
C TYR A 283 3.95 -9.44 -11.29
N ASP A 284 4.59 -8.87 -12.31
CA ASP A 284 5.95 -8.32 -12.20
C ASP A 284 5.94 -7.03 -11.36
N ALA A 285 4.94 -6.17 -11.57
CA ALA A 285 4.73 -4.98 -10.75
C ALA A 285 4.50 -5.32 -9.28
N LEU A 286 3.80 -6.43 -8.98
CA LEU A 286 3.67 -6.94 -7.62
C LEU A 286 5.01 -7.34 -7.03
N ILE A 287 5.82 -8.11 -7.77
CA ILE A 287 7.16 -8.53 -7.34
C ILE A 287 7.99 -7.30 -6.98
N ASP A 288 8.03 -6.30 -7.86
CA ASP A 288 8.78 -5.06 -7.67
C ASP A 288 8.28 -4.27 -6.45
N ALA A 289 6.96 -4.22 -6.26
CA ALA A 289 6.35 -3.48 -5.17
C ALA A 289 6.68 -4.05 -3.79
N ILE A 290 6.76 -5.38 -3.65
CA ILE A 290 6.98 -6.05 -2.35
C ILE A 290 8.44 -6.49 -2.13
N THR A 291 9.27 -6.49 -3.17
CA THR A 291 10.68 -6.86 -3.06
C THR A 291 11.50 -5.71 -2.50
N VAL A 292 12.17 -6.00 -1.39
CA VAL A 292 13.17 -5.13 -0.81
C VAL A 292 14.46 -5.26 -1.64
N SER A 293 14.67 -4.36 -2.59
CA SER A 293 15.94 -4.20 -3.31
C SER A 293 16.91 -3.33 -2.51
N ASN A 294 18.21 -3.33 -2.84
CA ASN A 294 19.18 -2.34 -2.32
C ASN A 294 18.77 -0.87 -2.53
N SER A 295 17.68 -0.60 -3.27
CA SER A 295 17.06 0.71 -3.49
C SER A 295 15.65 0.92 -2.92
N SER A 296 14.96 -0.11 -2.40
CA SER A 296 13.58 0.03 -1.95
C SER A 296 13.52 0.63 -0.53
N LEU A 297 12.89 1.79 -0.44
CA LEU A 297 12.58 2.45 0.83
C LEU A 297 11.10 2.28 1.11
N SER A 298 10.74 1.71 2.26
CA SER A 298 9.35 1.69 2.72
C SER A 298 9.01 3.06 3.27
N VAL A 299 8.18 3.83 2.58
CA VAL A 299 7.74 5.16 3.04
C VAL A 299 6.28 5.07 3.42
N SER A 300 5.94 5.40 4.66
CA SER A 300 4.56 5.45 5.15
C SER A 300 4.20 6.89 5.50
N THR A 301 3.08 7.36 4.97
CA THR A 301 2.54 8.70 5.22
C THR A 301 1.38 8.62 6.20
N TYR A 302 1.35 9.52 7.17
CA TYR A 302 0.32 9.59 8.21
C TYR A 302 -0.21 11.02 8.34
N GLY A 303 -1.45 11.16 8.82
CA GLY A 303 -2.04 12.46 9.17
C GLY A 303 -2.63 13.26 7.99
N THR A 304 -2.78 12.62 6.83
CA THR A 304 -3.48 13.17 5.66
C THR A 304 -4.01 12.04 4.77
N ASP A 305 -5.24 12.19 4.29
CA ASP A 305 -5.91 11.28 3.35
C ASP A 305 -6.02 11.88 1.94
N ALA A 306 -5.31 12.98 1.68
CA ALA A 306 -5.34 13.61 0.37
C ALA A 306 -4.63 12.74 -0.68
N SER A 307 -5.34 12.46 -1.77
CA SER A 307 -4.87 11.63 -2.89
C SER A 307 -3.56 12.16 -3.48
N GLY A 308 -2.63 11.25 -3.81
CA GLY A 308 -1.35 11.57 -4.43
C GLY A 308 -0.21 11.95 -3.47
N ILE A 309 -0.52 12.21 -2.18
CA ILE A 309 0.49 12.58 -1.19
C ILE A 309 1.38 11.40 -0.83
N SER A 310 0.84 10.19 -0.69
CA SER A 310 1.59 8.98 -0.38
C SER A 310 2.66 8.69 -1.44
N GLU A 311 2.30 8.79 -2.71
CA GLU A 311 3.16 8.49 -3.86
C GLU A 311 4.26 9.55 -3.98
N THR A 312 3.87 10.83 -3.96
CA THR A 312 4.80 11.96 -4.06
C THR A 312 5.79 11.97 -2.88
N THR A 313 5.30 11.72 -1.67
CA THR A 313 6.15 11.62 -0.48
C THR A 313 7.11 10.44 -0.62
N LYS A 314 6.64 9.27 -1.09
CA LYS A 314 7.50 8.10 -1.30
C LYS A 314 8.64 8.42 -2.26
N GLU A 315 8.39 9.10 -3.37
CA GLU A 315 9.42 9.48 -4.35
C GLU A 315 10.43 10.46 -3.75
N LEU A 316 9.97 11.53 -3.09
CA LEU A 316 10.82 12.56 -2.48
C LEU A 316 11.70 12.00 -1.35
N VAL A 317 11.10 11.19 -0.46
CA VAL A 317 11.84 10.58 0.66
C VAL A 317 12.84 9.55 0.11
N THR A 318 12.47 8.76 -0.90
CA THR A 318 13.39 7.80 -1.54
C THR A 318 14.59 8.52 -2.18
N ALA A 319 14.36 9.63 -2.88
CA ALA A 319 15.41 10.44 -3.45
C ALA A 319 16.33 11.06 -2.37
N SER A 320 15.75 11.57 -1.29
CA SER A 320 16.51 12.14 -0.17
C SER A 320 17.37 11.09 0.53
N VAL A 321 16.83 9.89 0.79
CA VAL A 321 17.58 8.79 1.40
C VAL A 321 18.70 8.27 0.50
N LYS A 322 18.47 8.17 -0.81
CA LYS A 322 19.54 7.82 -1.77
C LYS A 322 20.69 8.82 -1.73
N LYS A 323 20.40 10.11 -1.55
CA LYS A 323 21.41 11.18 -1.57
C LYS A 323 22.09 11.39 -0.21
N ASN A 324 21.34 11.31 0.88
CA ASN A 324 21.77 11.77 2.21
C ASN A 324 21.71 10.67 3.29
N GLY A 325 21.30 9.44 2.95
CA GLY A 325 21.04 8.38 3.92
C GLY A 325 19.76 8.62 4.74
N TYR A 326 19.56 7.86 5.82
CA TYR A 326 18.38 7.95 6.69
C TYR A 326 18.44 9.16 7.66
N ASP A 327 18.71 10.36 7.13
CA ASP A 327 18.75 11.60 7.89
C ASP A 327 17.37 12.29 7.89
N ALA A 328 16.71 12.27 9.05
CA ALA A 328 15.41 12.90 9.26
C ALA A 328 15.39 14.41 8.92
N THR A 329 16.50 15.12 9.13
CA THR A 329 16.63 16.55 8.81
C THR A 329 16.69 16.79 7.32
N ALA A 330 17.47 15.99 6.60
CA ALA A 330 17.58 16.07 5.14
C ALA A 330 16.26 15.69 4.44
N ILE A 331 15.56 14.69 4.99
CA ILE A 331 14.23 14.28 4.54
C ILE A 331 13.22 15.42 4.76
N ALA A 332 13.11 15.97 5.98
CA ALA A 332 12.20 17.06 6.30
C ALA A 332 12.46 18.29 5.39
N LYS A 333 13.73 18.64 5.16
CA LYS A 333 14.10 19.74 4.25
C LYS A 333 13.61 19.50 2.81
N THR A 334 13.78 18.28 2.30
CA THR A 334 13.33 17.91 0.95
C THR A 334 11.81 18.03 0.82
N LEU A 335 11.07 17.55 1.81
CA LEU A 335 9.62 17.65 1.85
C LEU A 335 9.14 19.10 1.95
N ASN A 336 9.76 19.91 2.80
CA ASN A 336 9.41 21.32 2.93
C ASN A 336 9.69 22.12 1.64
N SER A 337 10.77 21.80 0.90
CA SER A 337 11.00 22.39 -0.43
C SER A 337 9.95 21.97 -1.46
N ALA A 338 9.42 20.74 -1.37
CA ALA A 338 8.32 20.29 -2.21
C ALA A 338 6.99 20.97 -1.84
N ILE A 339 6.77 21.28 -0.56
CA ILE A 339 5.63 22.08 -0.08
C ILE A 339 5.75 23.52 -0.59
N ASP A 340 6.94 24.12 -0.47
CA ASP A 340 7.20 25.50 -0.93
C ASP A 340 7.00 25.67 -2.44
N SER A 341 7.35 24.65 -3.22
CA SER A 341 7.21 24.65 -4.69
C SER A 341 5.81 24.26 -5.18
N GLY A 342 4.89 23.88 -4.28
CA GLY A 342 3.55 23.41 -4.64
C GLY A 342 3.50 22.01 -5.25
N THR A 343 4.60 21.24 -5.14
CA THR A 343 4.65 19.82 -5.54
C THR A 343 3.90 18.94 -4.52
N LEU A 344 3.96 19.31 -3.23
CA LEU A 344 3.12 18.75 -2.17
C LEU A 344 2.10 19.81 -1.71
N VAL A 345 0.81 19.53 -1.89
CA VAL A 345 -0.29 20.45 -1.55
C VAL A 345 -1.19 19.86 -0.46
N GLY A 346 -1.85 20.71 0.32
CA GLY A 346 -2.81 20.28 1.35
C GLY A 346 -2.22 19.85 2.69
N VAL A 347 -0.90 19.94 2.86
CA VAL A 347 -0.18 19.59 4.10
C VAL A 347 0.67 20.74 4.63
N ASN A 348 0.86 20.78 5.95
CA ASN A 348 1.71 21.76 6.62
C ASN A 348 3.19 21.35 6.59
N TYR A 349 4.09 22.29 6.93
CA TYR A 349 5.51 22.02 7.09
C TYR A 349 5.77 20.88 8.09
N VAL A 350 6.79 20.09 7.77
CA VAL A 350 7.21 18.91 8.54
C VAL A 350 8.51 19.21 9.26
N GLU A 351 8.58 18.92 10.55
CA GLU A 351 9.82 19.06 11.33
C GLU A 351 10.57 17.70 11.37
N PRO A 352 11.89 17.68 11.64
CA PRO A 352 12.64 16.42 11.73
C PRO A 352 12.07 15.42 12.73
N LYS A 353 11.44 15.89 13.82
CA LYS A 353 10.76 15.04 14.81
C LYS A 353 9.51 14.34 14.27
N ASP A 354 8.92 14.87 13.19
CA ASP A 354 7.75 14.30 12.51
C ASP A 354 8.17 13.25 11.46
N ILE A 355 9.48 12.97 11.36
CA ILE A 355 10.07 11.93 10.51
C ILE A 355 10.62 10.81 11.40
N ASN A 356 10.08 9.61 11.26
CA ASN A 356 10.55 8.42 11.94
C ASN A 356 11.38 7.54 11.00
N VAL A 357 12.69 7.48 11.19
CA VAL A 357 13.58 6.65 10.37
C VAL A 357 13.90 5.33 11.07
N LYS A 358 13.75 4.21 10.36
CA LYS A 358 14.19 2.88 10.79
C LYS A 358 15.15 2.30 9.75
N PRO A 359 16.45 2.62 9.84
CA PRO A 359 17.43 2.21 8.83
C PRO A 359 17.51 0.69 8.66
N GLY A 360 17.46 -0.08 9.76
CA GLY A 360 17.53 -1.55 9.73
C GLY A 360 16.37 -2.21 8.99
N SER A 361 15.16 -1.64 9.08
CA SER A 361 13.97 -2.09 8.34
C SER A 361 13.75 -1.32 7.04
N ARG A 362 14.69 -0.44 6.69
CA ARG A 362 14.66 0.43 5.51
C ARG A 362 13.33 1.17 5.35
N ALA A 363 12.82 1.68 6.47
CA ALA A 363 11.53 2.33 6.55
C ALA A 363 11.63 3.77 7.02
N VAL A 364 10.75 4.63 6.51
CA VAL A 364 10.58 6.02 6.92
C VAL A 364 9.10 6.31 7.09
N GLY A 365 8.69 6.70 8.29
CA GLY A 365 7.37 7.26 8.56
C GLY A 365 7.41 8.78 8.46
N VAL A 366 6.45 9.39 7.77
CA VAL A 366 6.28 10.84 7.67
C VAL A 366 4.91 11.19 8.23
N TYR A 367 4.90 12.03 9.28
CA TYR A 367 3.67 12.50 9.92
C TYR A 367 3.34 13.92 9.46
N TYR A 368 2.37 14.04 8.56
CA TYR A 368 1.86 15.33 8.12
C TYR A 368 0.82 15.87 9.09
N LYS A 369 0.73 17.20 9.14
CA LYS A 369 -0.44 17.90 9.69
C LYS A 369 -1.22 18.47 8.53
N GLN A 370 -2.52 18.19 8.47
CA GLN A 370 -3.39 18.78 7.46
C GLN A 370 -3.50 20.30 7.64
N LEU A 371 -3.66 21.02 6.54
CA LEU A 371 -3.92 22.46 6.57
C LEU A 371 -5.35 22.73 7.05
N ALA A 372 -5.52 23.72 7.93
CA ALA A 372 -6.84 24.17 8.36
C ALA A 372 -7.58 24.94 7.24
N ASP A 373 -8.90 24.94 7.31
CA ASP A 373 -9.80 25.81 6.53
C ASP A 373 -9.68 25.69 5.00
N GLY A 374 -9.46 24.47 4.49
CA GLY A 374 -9.46 24.20 3.05
C GLY A 374 -8.31 24.84 2.26
N ARG A 375 -7.24 25.23 2.97
CA ARG A 375 -6.05 25.84 2.34
C ARG A 375 -5.27 24.82 1.53
N THR A 376 -4.73 25.27 0.41
CA THR A 376 -3.87 24.47 -0.48
C THR A 376 -2.38 24.60 -0.16
N SER A 377 -1.97 25.65 0.55
CA SER A 377 -0.59 25.90 0.99
C SER A 377 -0.51 26.38 2.45
N PRO A 378 0.61 26.10 3.16
CA PRO A 378 0.84 26.63 4.51
C PRO A 378 0.84 28.16 4.56
N THR A 379 0.62 28.73 5.75
CA THR A 379 0.84 30.15 5.98
C THR A 379 2.32 30.49 5.78
N TRP A 380 2.60 31.41 4.86
CA TRP A 380 3.94 31.96 4.70
C TRP A 380 4.40 32.63 5.99
N ASN A 381 5.43 32.04 6.62
CA ASN A 381 6.25 32.75 7.59
C ASN A 381 7.22 33.64 6.79
N LEU A 382 6.79 34.86 6.47
CA LEU A 382 7.69 35.83 5.85
C LEU A 382 8.89 36.06 6.78
N PRO A 383 10.14 36.02 6.28
CA PRO A 383 11.35 36.27 7.06
C PRO A 383 11.54 37.78 7.34
N VAL A 384 10.43 38.51 7.41
CA VAL A 384 10.40 39.96 7.54
C VAL A 384 9.43 40.27 8.66
N SER A 385 9.95 40.79 9.77
CA SER A 385 9.11 41.09 10.94
C SER A 385 8.00 42.08 10.57
N SER A 386 6.83 41.90 11.17
CA SER A 386 5.70 42.84 11.03
C SER A 386 6.11 44.29 11.35
N SER A 387 7.10 44.48 12.20
CA SER A 387 7.73 45.78 12.47
C SER A 387 8.41 46.40 11.24
N PHE A 388 9.11 45.62 10.41
CA PHE A 388 9.73 46.14 9.18
C PHE A 388 8.68 46.49 8.12
N LEU A 389 7.64 45.68 7.97
CA LEU A 389 6.51 45.99 7.07
C LEU A 389 5.75 47.25 7.52
N ASN A 390 5.60 47.47 8.83
CA ASN A 390 5.04 48.70 9.38
C ASN A 390 5.96 49.92 9.16
N ILE A 391 7.29 49.76 9.20
CA ILE A 391 8.23 50.84 8.89
C ILE A 391 8.14 51.23 7.41
N VAL A 392 8.08 50.27 6.48
CA VAL A 392 7.93 50.52 5.04
C VAL A 392 6.55 51.15 4.72
N GLY A 393 5.48 50.68 5.36
CA GLY A 393 4.14 51.27 5.25
C GLY A 393 4.06 52.70 5.81
N ASN A 394 4.79 53.00 6.89
CA ASN A 394 4.87 54.35 7.44
C ASN A 394 5.69 55.31 6.56
N ILE A 395 6.72 54.83 5.85
CA ILE A 395 7.50 55.64 4.90
C ILE A 395 6.65 56.07 3.70
N GLN A 396 5.80 55.18 3.16
CA GLN A 396 4.86 55.56 2.11
C GLN A 396 3.83 56.61 2.58
N THR A 397 3.37 56.49 3.83
CA THR A 397 2.44 57.47 4.42
C THR A 397 3.11 58.83 4.67
N ALA A 398 4.38 58.86 5.06
CA ALA A 398 5.15 60.09 5.27
C ALA A 398 5.44 60.85 3.95
N ILE A 399 5.77 60.14 2.87
CA ILE A 399 5.95 60.75 1.54
C ILE A 399 4.62 61.31 1.02
N GLY A 400 3.51 60.61 1.25
CA GLY A 400 2.16 61.11 0.92
C GLY A 400 1.80 62.40 1.67
N LEU A 401 2.11 62.48 2.97
CA LEU A 401 1.88 63.67 3.79
C LEU A 401 2.74 64.86 3.36
N ILE A 402 4.01 64.63 2.99
CA ILE A 402 4.90 65.68 2.48
C ILE A 402 4.41 66.21 1.13
N LEU A 403 3.93 65.35 0.24
CA LEU A 403 3.34 65.76 -1.04
C LEU A 403 2.05 66.57 -0.86
N VAL A 404 1.18 66.17 0.08
CA VAL A 404 -0.03 66.93 0.42
C VAL A 404 0.33 68.29 1.03
N LEU A 405 1.31 68.35 1.92
CA LEU A 405 1.80 69.62 2.49
C LEU A 405 2.41 70.54 1.42
N LEU A 406 3.16 69.99 0.46
CA LEU A 406 3.73 70.75 -0.66
C LEU A 406 2.65 71.28 -1.60
N VAL A 407 1.61 70.49 -1.88
CA VAL A 407 0.45 70.93 -2.68
C VAL A 407 -0.34 72.02 -1.94
N LEU A 408 -0.54 71.86 -0.63
CA LEU A 408 -1.16 72.88 0.21
C LEU A 408 -0.33 74.17 0.19
N PHE A 409 0.97 74.11 0.46
CA PHE A 409 1.87 75.27 0.39
C PHE A 409 1.84 75.96 -0.98
N ARG A 410 1.83 75.18 -2.07
CA ARG A 410 1.73 75.71 -3.44
C ARG A 410 0.39 76.43 -3.67
N SER A 411 -0.70 75.90 -3.13
CA SER A 411 -2.04 76.51 -3.25
C SER A 411 -2.18 77.79 -2.41
N THR A 412 -1.54 77.88 -1.24
CA THR A 412 -1.51 79.10 -0.42
C THR A 412 -0.60 80.17 -1.02
N LEU A 413 0.55 79.78 -1.58
CA LEU A 413 1.45 80.70 -2.30
C LEU A 413 0.79 81.27 -3.55
N ILE A 414 0.12 80.45 -4.36
CA ILE A 414 -0.58 80.90 -5.57
C ILE A 414 -1.75 81.85 -5.22
N LYS A 415 -2.51 81.57 -4.15
CA LYS A 415 -3.56 82.50 -3.67
C LYS A 415 -2.99 83.79 -3.08
N SER A 416 -1.81 83.76 -2.46
CA SER A 416 -1.12 84.95 -1.95
C SER A 416 -0.59 85.84 -3.09
N PHE A 417 -0.02 85.24 -4.14
CA PHE A 417 0.50 85.98 -5.31
C PHE A 417 -0.60 86.47 -6.27
N LEU A 418 -1.75 85.78 -6.37
CA LEU A 418 -2.88 86.21 -7.21
C LEU A 418 -3.82 87.23 -6.54
N LYS A 419 -3.59 87.62 -5.28
CA LYS A 419 -4.43 88.63 -4.58
C LYS A 419 -3.84 90.06 -4.59
N LYS A 420 -2.79 90.30 -5.38
CA LYS A 420 -2.35 91.64 -5.79
C LYS A 420 -2.04 91.68 -7.29
N ARG A 421 -3.10 91.73 -8.09
CA ARG A 421 -3.23 92.62 -9.23
C ARG A 421 -4.69 93.01 -9.39
#